data_AF-A0A3D5U9U7-F1
#
_entry.id   AF-A0A3D5U9U7-F1
#
_cell.length_a   1.000
_cell.length_b   1.000
_cell.length_c   1.000
_cell.angle_alpha   90.00
_cell.angle_beta   90.00
_cell.angle_gamma   90.00
#
_symmetry.space_group_name_H-M   'P 1'
#
loop_
_entity.id
_entity.type
_entity.pdbx_description
1 polymer ?
#
loop_
_entity_poly.entity_id
_entity_poly.type
_entity_poly.pdbx_seq_one_letter_code
_entity_poly.pdbx_strand_id
1 'polypeptide(L)'
;GSGSRKAVKKEAKAVIEAGVDELDMVQNIAALKSKDWDMALETIKAVAIQCLEEKVLLKVILETCFLDREEIIISCLFSKKAGAKFVKTSTGFGTAGAKAEDIALMREVVGPKFGVKASGGIRNPESAKLLLESGANRIGASSVSALL
;
A
#
# COMPACT_ATOMS: atom_id res chain seq x y z
N GLY A 1 10.12 11.68 -3.89
CA GLY A 1 8.68 11.99 -4.00
C GLY A 1 8.08 11.21 -5.17
N SER A 2 6.86 10.68 -5.01
CA SER A 2 6.20 9.78 -5.99
C SER A 2 5.89 10.42 -7.35
N GLY A 3 6.01 11.75 -7.46
CA GLY A 3 5.84 12.51 -8.71
C GLY A 3 6.95 12.31 -9.76
N SER A 4 8.04 11.59 -9.46
CA SER A 4 9.13 11.35 -10.41
C SER A 4 9.56 9.88 -10.43
N ARG A 5 9.36 9.21 -11.57
CA ARG A 5 9.79 7.82 -11.80
C ARG A 5 11.27 7.63 -11.51
N LYS A 6 12.11 8.59 -11.92
CA LYS A 6 13.57 8.55 -11.70
C LYS A 6 13.92 8.62 -10.22
N ALA A 7 13.27 9.51 -9.46
CA ALA A 7 13.55 9.67 -8.04
C ALA A 7 13.10 8.42 -7.25
N VAL A 8 11.88 7.96 -7.48
CA VAL A 8 11.33 6.76 -6.83
C VAL A 8 12.17 5.53 -7.11
N LYS A 9 12.63 5.34 -8.35
CA LYS A 9 13.49 4.21 -8.72
C LYS A 9 14.81 4.23 -7.94
N LYS A 10 15.45 5.39 -7.84
CA LYS A 10 16.71 5.57 -7.10
C LYS A 10 16.54 5.33 -5.59
N GLU A 11 15.47 5.86 -5.01
CA GLU A 11 15.15 5.65 -3.60
C GLU A 11 14.91 4.17 -3.29
N ALA A 12 14.08 3.50 -4.09
CA ALA A 12 13.85 2.07 -3.95
C ALA A 12 15.14 1.26 -4.05
N LYS A 13 16.00 1.57 -5.02
CA LYS A 13 17.31 0.92 -5.17
C LYS A 13 18.16 1.06 -3.91
N ALA A 14 18.31 2.27 -3.40
CA ALA A 14 19.11 2.53 -2.20
C ALA A 14 18.57 1.79 -0.97
N VAL A 15 17.24 1.71 -0.82
CA VAL A 15 16.60 0.97 0.28
C VAL A 15 16.81 -0.54 0.13
N ILE A 16 16.71 -1.08 -1.09
CA ILE A 16 16.94 -2.52 -1.36
C ILE A 16 18.41 -2.89 -1.12
N GLU A 17 19.36 -2.06 -1.57
CA GLU A 17 20.80 -2.25 -1.34
C GLU A 17 21.17 -2.22 0.16
N ALA A 18 20.33 -1.61 1.00
CA ALA A 18 20.48 -1.65 2.45
C ALA A 18 20.04 -3.00 3.08
N GLY A 19 19.55 -3.96 2.29
CA GLY A 19 19.26 -5.33 2.74
C GLY A 19 17.91 -5.49 3.44
N VAL A 20 16.88 -4.74 3.04
CA VAL A 20 15.54 -4.87 3.62
C VAL A 20 14.78 -6.08 3.05
N ASP A 21 14.00 -6.76 3.91
CA ASP A 21 13.12 -7.85 3.45
C ASP A 21 11.83 -7.34 2.79
N GLU A 22 11.37 -6.15 3.20
CA GLU A 22 10.13 -5.57 2.72
C GLU A 22 10.25 -4.06 2.48
N LEU A 23 9.55 -3.57 1.45
CA LEU A 23 9.48 -2.15 1.10
C LEU A 23 8.02 -1.70 1.02
N ASP A 24 7.65 -0.63 1.72
CA ASP A 24 6.34 0.02 1.61
C ASP A 24 6.50 1.31 0.79
N MET A 25 6.02 1.34 -0.46
CA MET A 25 6.04 2.54 -1.30
C MET A 25 4.72 3.28 -1.25
N VAL A 26 4.72 4.60 -1.45
CA VAL A 26 3.49 5.38 -1.67
C VAL A 26 3.26 5.53 -3.18
N GLN A 27 2.05 5.20 -3.64
CA GLN A 27 1.69 5.39 -5.05
C GLN A 27 1.68 6.87 -5.45
N ASN A 28 1.66 7.15 -6.76
CA ASN A 28 1.49 8.51 -7.24
C ASN A 28 0.00 8.90 -7.24
N ILE A 29 -0.47 9.43 -6.10
CA ILE A 29 -1.86 9.84 -5.89
C ILE A 29 -2.27 10.95 -6.88
N ALA A 30 -1.37 11.90 -7.16
CA ALA A 30 -1.65 12.98 -8.09
C ALA A 30 -1.92 12.46 -9.50
N ALA A 31 -1.10 11.52 -10.00
CA ALA A 31 -1.31 10.88 -11.29
C ALA A 31 -2.62 10.07 -11.33
N LEU A 32 -2.95 9.35 -10.26
CA LEU A 32 -4.21 8.62 -10.15
C LEU A 32 -5.41 9.57 -10.24
N LYS A 33 -5.39 10.66 -9.45
CA LYS A 33 -6.43 11.70 -9.42
C LYS A 33 -6.59 12.41 -10.77
N SER A 34 -5.50 12.66 -11.47
CA SER A 34 -5.51 13.30 -12.79
C SER A 34 -5.78 12.31 -13.93
N LYS A 35 -6.06 11.04 -13.62
CA LYS A 35 -6.28 9.97 -14.60
C LYS A 35 -5.09 9.71 -15.53
N ASP A 36 -3.88 10.08 -15.10
CA ASP A 36 -2.62 9.71 -15.75
C ASP A 36 -2.27 8.27 -15.35
N TRP A 37 -2.99 7.34 -15.97
CA TRP A 37 -2.89 5.90 -15.67
C TRP A 37 -1.51 5.34 -15.96
N ASP A 38 -0.84 5.85 -16.97
CA ASP A 38 0.52 5.44 -17.32
C ASP A 38 1.49 5.85 -16.22
N MET A 39 1.46 7.11 -15.77
CA MET A 39 2.33 7.55 -14.67
C MET A 39 2.01 6.82 -13.37
N ALA A 40 0.73 6.61 -13.05
CA ALA A 40 0.31 5.89 -11.84
C ALA A 40 0.81 4.43 -11.84
N LEU A 41 0.61 3.69 -12.93
CA LEU A 41 1.02 2.29 -13.04
C LEU A 41 2.53 2.14 -13.18
N GLU A 42 3.17 2.90 -14.06
CA GLU A 42 4.60 2.76 -14.37
C GLU A 42 5.48 3.17 -13.19
N THR A 43 5.02 4.08 -12.32
CA THR A 43 5.73 4.40 -11.08
C THR A 43 5.79 3.20 -10.13
N ILE A 44 4.69 2.45 -9.99
CA ILE A 44 4.65 1.24 -9.16
C ILE A 44 5.51 0.14 -9.79
N LYS A 45 5.38 -0.09 -11.10
CA LYS A 45 6.18 -1.09 -11.83
C LYS A 45 7.68 -0.85 -11.71
N ALA A 46 8.13 0.39 -11.78
CA ALA A 46 9.55 0.74 -11.68
C ALA A 46 10.17 0.30 -10.34
N VAL A 47 9.38 0.31 -9.25
CA VAL A 47 9.80 -0.22 -7.94
C VAL A 47 9.65 -1.74 -7.90
N ALA A 48 8.52 -2.26 -8.35
CA ALA A 48 8.21 -3.68 -8.31
C ALA A 48 9.23 -4.55 -9.03
N ILE A 49 9.75 -4.11 -10.19
CA ILE A 49 10.79 -4.84 -10.93
C ILE A 49 12.04 -5.04 -10.06
N GLN A 50 12.53 -3.97 -9.43
CA GLN A 50 13.72 -4.04 -8.57
C GLN A 50 13.47 -4.91 -7.34
N CYS A 51 12.29 -4.78 -6.72
CA CYS A 51 11.92 -5.62 -5.59
C CYS A 51 11.84 -7.11 -5.97
N LEU A 52 11.33 -7.45 -7.17
CA LEU A 52 11.25 -8.83 -7.64
C LEU A 52 12.64 -9.44 -7.91
N GLU A 53 13.54 -8.66 -8.54
CA GLU A 53 14.92 -9.07 -8.81
C GLU A 53 15.67 -9.44 -7.52
N GLU A 54 15.52 -8.60 -6.49
CA GLU A 54 16.20 -8.75 -5.20
C GLU A 54 15.36 -9.51 -4.15
N LYS A 55 14.24 -10.11 -4.55
CA LYS A 55 13.32 -10.86 -3.69
C LYS A 55 12.77 -10.09 -2.47
N VAL A 56 12.68 -8.77 -2.57
CA VAL A 56 12.08 -7.88 -1.56
C VAL A 56 10.57 -7.84 -1.71
N LEU A 57 9.84 -7.96 -0.61
CA LEU A 57 8.38 -7.89 -0.62
C LEU A 57 7.90 -6.43 -0.75
N LEU A 58 7.29 -6.10 -1.89
CA LEU A 58 6.71 -4.78 -2.12
C LEU A 58 5.26 -4.67 -1.62
N LYS A 59 4.98 -3.60 -0.87
CA LYS A 59 3.63 -3.14 -0.52
C LYS A 59 3.38 -1.75 -1.10
N VAL A 60 2.20 -1.53 -1.65
CA VAL A 60 1.79 -0.23 -2.19
C VAL A 60 0.81 0.43 -1.23
N ILE A 61 1.21 1.56 -0.64
CA ILE A 61 0.35 2.42 0.16
C ILE A 61 -0.54 3.21 -0.79
N LEU A 62 -1.85 3.01 -0.66
CA LEU A 62 -2.83 3.68 -1.51
C LEU A 62 -3.12 5.10 -1.02
N GLU A 63 -3.04 5.31 0.29
CA GLU A 63 -3.47 6.51 1.01
C GLU A 63 -4.98 6.77 0.86
N THR A 64 -5.78 5.80 1.33
CA THR A 64 -7.23 5.74 1.09
C THR A 64 -8.00 6.96 1.58
N CYS A 65 -7.47 7.74 2.53
CA CYS A 65 -8.12 8.97 3.00
C CYS A 65 -8.27 10.05 1.91
N PHE A 66 -7.53 9.94 0.80
CA PHE A 66 -7.66 10.84 -0.35
C PHE A 66 -8.41 10.22 -1.52
N LEU A 67 -8.77 8.94 -1.46
CA LEU A 67 -9.30 8.21 -2.60
C LEU A 67 -10.79 7.94 -2.45
N ASP A 68 -11.51 7.96 -3.56
CA ASP A 68 -12.84 7.40 -3.64
C ASP A 68 -12.81 5.88 -3.90
N ARG A 69 -14.00 5.27 -3.94
CA ARG A 69 -14.16 3.83 -4.14
C ARG A 69 -13.55 3.36 -5.46
N GLU A 70 -13.74 4.09 -6.56
CA GLU A 70 -13.24 3.70 -7.88
C GLU A 70 -11.71 3.77 -7.92
N GLU A 71 -11.14 4.83 -7.35
CA GLU A 71 -9.70 5.01 -7.25
C GLU A 71 -9.04 3.94 -6.39
N ILE A 72 -9.65 3.51 -5.27
CA ILE A 72 -9.15 2.38 -4.47
C ILE A 72 -9.11 1.10 -5.30
N ILE A 73 -10.16 0.83 -6.08
CA ILE A 73 -10.22 -0.34 -6.98
C ILE A 73 -9.08 -0.27 -8.00
N ILE A 74 -8.94 0.85 -8.71
CA ILE A 74 -7.91 1.05 -9.73
C ILE A 74 -6.51 0.88 -9.12
N SER A 75 -6.25 1.49 -7.96
CA SER A 75 -4.99 1.35 -7.23
C SER A 75 -4.67 -0.09 -6.85
N CYS A 76 -5.67 -0.87 -6.40
CA CYS A 76 -5.49 -2.29 -6.12
C CYS A 76 -5.13 -3.08 -7.40
N LEU A 77 -5.82 -2.81 -8.50
CA LEU A 77 -5.56 -3.45 -9.79
C LEU A 77 -4.18 -3.09 -10.34
N PHE A 78 -3.77 -1.83 -10.24
CA PHE A 78 -2.44 -1.38 -10.66
C PHE A 78 -1.35 -1.99 -9.81
N SER A 79 -1.54 -2.06 -8.49
CA SER A 79 -0.59 -2.73 -7.59
C SER A 79 -0.40 -4.21 -7.95
N LYS A 80 -1.50 -4.92 -8.25
CA LYS A 80 -1.45 -6.31 -8.75
C LYS A 80 -0.74 -6.42 -10.08
N LYS A 81 -1.15 -5.59 -11.05
CA LYS A 81 -0.58 -5.59 -12.41
C LYS A 81 0.91 -5.26 -12.42
N ALA A 82 1.37 -4.43 -11.48
CA ALA A 82 2.77 -4.07 -11.34
C ALA A 82 3.63 -5.18 -10.72
N GLY A 83 3.03 -6.17 -10.07
CA GLY A 83 3.77 -7.26 -9.42
C GLY A 83 4.07 -7.06 -7.93
N ALA A 84 3.45 -6.05 -7.29
CA ALA A 84 3.49 -5.93 -5.83
C ALA A 84 2.84 -7.17 -5.15
N LYS A 85 3.03 -7.33 -3.84
CA LYS A 85 2.46 -8.45 -3.08
C LYS A 85 1.44 -8.02 -2.05
N PHE A 86 1.44 -6.74 -1.68
CA PHE A 86 0.51 -6.16 -0.73
C PHE A 86 -0.01 -4.81 -1.21
N VAL A 87 -1.23 -4.50 -0.81
CA VAL A 87 -1.74 -3.13 -0.74
C VAL A 87 -1.82 -2.73 0.73
N LYS A 88 -1.61 -1.45 1.01
CA LYS A 88 -1.62 -0.87 2.35
C LYS A 88 -2.52 0.36 2.36
N THR A 89 -3.32 0.53 3.41
CA THR A 89 -4.30 1.63 3.47
C THR A 89 -3.62 2.99 3.50
N SER A 90 -2.81 3.26 4.52
CA SER A 90 -2.42 4.63 4.85
C SER A 90 -0.97 4.76 5.30
N THR A 91 -0.36 5.93 5.07
CA THR A 91 0.96 6.25 5.63
C THR A 91 0.90 6.54 7.12
N GLY A 92 -0.24 7.04 7.62
CA GLY A 92 -0.40 7.60 8.96
C GLY A 92 -0.17 9.11 9.04
N PHE A 93 0.19 9.77 7.94
CA PHE A 93 0.37 11.22 7.84
C PHE A 93 -0.78 11.93 7.11
N GLY A 94 -1.71 11.18 6.52
CA GLY A 94 -2.92 11.71 5.91
C GLY A 94 -3.98 12.17 6.93
N THR A 95 -5.17 12.47 6.44
CA THR A 95 -6.29 12.98 7.26
C THR A 95 -7.03 11.87 8.02
N ALA A 96 -6.88 10.61 7.59
CA ALA A 96 -7.49 9.45 8.23
C ALA A 96 -6.64 8.18 8.01
N GLY A 97 -6.87 7.17 8.86
CA GLY A 97 -6.23 5.87 8.79
C GLY A 97 -7.09 4.79 8.14
N ALA A 98 -6.84 3.53 8.51
CA ALA A 98 -7.57 2.38 7.98
C ALA A 98 -9.05 2.36 8.42
N LYS A 99 -9.95 2.09 7.47
CA LYS A 99 -11.37 1.83 7.71
C LYS A 99 -11.71 0.39 7.32
N ALA A 100 -12.62 -0.25 8.05
CA ALA A 100 -13.09 -1.60 7.76
C ALA A 100 -13.64 -1.75 6.33
N GLU A 101 -14.39 -0.75 5.88
CA GLU A 101 -14.97 -0.71 4.52
C GLU A 101 -13.90 -0.68 3.42
N ASP A 102 -12.86 0.16 3.59
CA ASP A 102 -11.73 0.23 2.66
C ASP A 102 -10.98 -1.12 2.62
N ILE A 103 -10.76 -1.76 3.78
CA ILE A 103 -10.10 -3.06 3.87
C ILE A 103 -10.91 -4.14 3.14
N ALA A 104 -12.22 -4.19 3.37
CA ALA A 104 -13.10 -5.16 2.72
C ALA A 104 -13.09 -4.97 1.19
N LEU A 105 -13.19 -3.72 0.72
CA LEU A 105 -13.08 -3.39 -0.70
C LEU A 105 -11.73 -3.80 -1.29
N MET A 106 -10.63 -3.45 -0.62
CA MET A 106 -9.29 -3.83 -1.07
C MET A 106 -9.17 -5.36 -1.17
N ARG A 107 -9.62 -6.10 -0.15
CA ARG A 107 -9.64 -7.57 -0.12
C ARG A 107 -10.42 -8.14 -1.30
N GLU A 108 -11.63 -7.65 -1.55
CA GLU A 108 -12.48 -8.09 -2.65
C GLU A 108 -11.75 -7.97 -4.00
N VAL A 109 -11.13 -6.82 -4.26
CA VAL A 109 -10.43 -6.55 -5.53
C VAL A 109 -9.14 -7.36 -5.66
N VAL A 110 -8.37 -7.48 -4.58
CA VAL A 110 -7.06 -8.15 -4.65
C VAL A 110 -7.16 -9.68 -4.60
N GLY A 111 -8.25 -10.22 -4.04
CA GLY A 111 -8.49 -11.65 -3.87
C GLY A 111 -7.70 -12.24 -2.70
N PRO A 112 -7.87 -13.53 -2.40
CA PRO A 112 -7.42 -14.13 -1.12
C PRO A 112 -5.90 -14.30 -1.01
N LYS A 113 -5.17 -14.41 -2.13
CA LYS A 113 -3.72 -14.66 -2.15
C LYS A 113 -2.87 -13.40 -2.05
N PHE A 114 -3.46 -12.24 -2.30
CA PHE A 114 -2.74 -10.97 -2.28
C PHE A 114 -2.88 -10.32 -0.90
N GLY A 115 -1.82 -9.68 -0.44
CA GLY A 115 -1.78 -9.12 0.90
C GLY A 115 -2.57 -7.82 1.04
N VAL A 116 -3.25 -7.64 2.17
CA VAL A 116 -3.85 -6.38 2.59
C VAL A 116 -3.29 -5.99 3.95
N LYS A 117 -2.71 -4.80 4.07
CA LYS A 117 -2.15 -4.26 5.32
C LYS A 117 -2.97 -3.05 5.77
N ALA A 118 -3.57 -3.14 6.95
CA ALA A 118 -4.25 -2.01 7.57
C ALA A 118 -3.23 -1.19 8.37
N SER A 119 -3.21 0.13 8.18
CA SER A 119 -2.35 1.03 8.97
C SER A 119 -2.95 2.42 9.12
N GLY A 120 -2.53 3.11 10.18
CA GLY A 120 -2.97 4.45 10.53
C GLY A 120 -4.10 4.43 11.56
N GLY A 121 -3.87 5.03 12.73
CA GLY A 121 -4.90 5.23 13.76
C GLY A 121 -5.34 4.00 14.56
N ILE A 122 -4.69 2.84 14.41
CA ILE A 122 -5.06 1.59 15.09
C ILE A 122 -4.44 1.60 16.49
N ARG A 123 -5.27 1.69 17.54
CA ARG A 123 -4.82 1.97 18.92
C ARG A 123 -5.32 1.00 19.98
N ASN A 124 -6.23 0.10 19.65
CA ASN A 124 -6.77 -0.88 20.58
C ASN A 124 -7.03 -2.24 19.91
N PRO A 125 -7.12 -3.33 20.69
CA PRO A 125 -7.30 -4.67 20.16
C PRO A 125 -8.60 -4.82 19.34
N GLU A 126 -9.67 -4.12 19.72
CA GLU A 126 -10.97 -4.20 19.06
C GLU A 126 -10.89 -3.68 17.62
N SER A 127 -10.25 -2.53 17.42
CA SER A 127 -10.02 -1.95 16.08
C SER A 127 -9.11 -2.85 15.24
N ALA A 128 -8.05 -3.41 15.82
CA ALA A 128 -7.17 -4.34 15.11
C ALA A 128 -7.93 -5.61 14.67
N LYS A 129 -8.74 -6.18 15.57
CA LYS A 129 -9.59 -7.34 15.31
C LYS A 129 -10.59 -7.06 14.20
N LEU A 130 -11.30 -5.94 14.25
CA LEU A 130 -12.26 -5.54 13.22
C LEU A 130 -11.60 -5.46 11.83
N LEU A 131 -10.39 -4.91 11.74
CA LEU A 131 -9.67 -4.78 10.47
C LEU A 131 -9.19 -6.14 9.95
N LEU A 132 -8.77 -7.05 10.83
CA LEU A 132 -8.45 -8.44 10.47
C LEU A 132 -9.69 -9.18 9.94
N GLU A 133 -10.81 -9.08 10.64
CA GLU A 133 -12.10 -9.68 10.24
C GLU A 133 -12.62 -9.10 8.92
N SER A 134 -12.33 -7.83 8.65
CA SER A 134 -12.66 -7.17 7.37
C SER A 134 -11.78 -7.65 6.20
N GLY A 135 -10.72 -8.41 6.48
CA GLY A 135 -9.88 -9.05 5.46
C GLY A 135 -8.43 -8.57 5.42
N ALA A 136 -7.93 -7.80 6.40
CA ALA A 136 -6.51 -7.49 6.49
C ALA A 136 -5.68 -8.74 6.88
N ASN A 137 -4.49 -8.89 6.30
CA ASN A 137 -3.52 -9.91 6.72
C ASN A 137 -2.53 -9.38 7.76
N ARG A 138 -2.28 -8.05 7.75
CA ARG A 138 -1.27 -7.40 8.59
C ARG A 138 -1.81 -6.10 9.15
N ILE A 139 -1.42 -5.81 10.39
CA ILE A 139 -1.69 -4.56 11.09
C ILE A 139 -0.39 -3.78 11.20
N GLY A 140 -0.41 -2.51 10.79
CA GLY A 140 0.67 -1.55 11.00
C GLY A 140 0.26 -0.55 12.08
N ALA A 141 0.89 -0.63 13.24
CA ALA A 141 0.62 0.24 14.39
C ALA A 141 1.93 0.61 15.10
N SER A 142 1.98 1.81 15.65
CA SER A 142 3.12 2.30 16.44
C SER A 142 3.06 1.87 17.91
N SER A 143 1.84 1.62 18.42
CA SER A 143 1.58 1.23 19.81
C SER A 143 1.27 -0.26 19.90
N VAL A 144 2.20 -1.11 19.47
CA VAL A 144 1.99 -2.58 19.42
C VAL A 144 1.64 -3.14 20.80
N SER A 145 2.22 -2.62 21.88
CA SER A 145 1.91 -3.04 23.26
C SER A 145 0.46 -2.81 23.68
N ALA A 146 -0.24 -1.86 23.05
CA ALA A 146 -1.65 -1.60 23.33
C ALA A 146 -2.60 -2.53 22.54
N LEU A 147 -2.06 -3.40 21.68
CA LEU A 147 -2.81 -4.32 20.82
C LEU A 147 -2.69 -5.79 21.23
N LEU A 148 -1.74 -6.10 22.12
CA LEU A 148 -1.45 -7.44 22.65
C LEU A 148 -2.13 -7.62 24.01
#